data_AF-A0A6B2CAE7-F1
#
_entry.id   AF-A0A6B2CAE7-F1
#
_cell.length_a   1.000
_cell.length_b   1.000
_cell.length_c   1.000
_cell.angle_alpha   90.00
_cell.angle_beta   90.00
_cell.angle_gamma   90.00
#
_symmetry.space_group_name_H-M   'P 1'
#
loop_
_entity.id
_entity.type
_entity.pdbx_description
1 polymer ?
#
loop_
_entity_poly.entity_id
_entity_poly.type
_entity_poly.pdbx_seq_one_letter_code
_entity_poly.pdbx_strand_id
1 'polypeptide(L)'
;MDSLLLCKFGRYIYTFPVITEILNIVTGFNYSTQEVVETSERIVTLTRLINSRMGVDSSSDKLPKRWFEPVRFGDKEYRLNREEFENALKTYYSERGWDEKGIPRQDTLKRLGLEEA
;
A
#
# COMPACT_ATOMS: atom_id res chain seq x y z
N MET A 1 -3.64 6.62 -9.32
CA MET A 1 -3.66 8.11 -9.35
C MET A 1 -2.30 8.63 -9.78
N ASP A 2 -1.25 8.40 -9.01
CA ASP A 2 0.09 8.95 -9.29
C ASP A 2 0.64 8.52 -10.66
N SER A 3 0.49 7.25 -11.04
CA SER A 3 0.88 6.75 -12.37
C SER A 3 0.07 7.36 -13.53
N LEU A 4 -1.11 7.91 -13.26
CA LEU A 4 -1.99 8.57 -14.23
C LEU A 4 -1.91 10.11 -14.13
N LEU A 5 -1.06 10.63 -13.25
CA LEU A 5 -0.91 12.06 -12.97
C LEU A 5 -2.23 12.75 -12.57
N LEU A 6 -3.15 11.99 -11.98
CA LEU A 6 -4.42 12.53 -11.47
C LEU A 6 -4.23 13.18 -10.10
N CYS A 7 -4.88 14.31 -9.89
CA CYS A 7 -4.84 15.01 -8.61
C CYS A 7 -5.42 14.16 -7.47
N LYS A 8 -4.62 13.93 -6.42
CA LYS A 8 -5.00 13.12 -5.24
C LYS A 8 -6.18 13.71 -4.45
N PHE A 9 -6.47 15.01 -4.58
CA PHE A 9 -7.64 15.62 -3.94
C PHE A 9 -8.96 15.11 -4.54
N GLY A 10 -8.94 14.55 -5.75
CA GLY A 10 -10.11 13.91 -6.36
C GLY A 10 -10.32 12.44 -5.96
N ARG A 11 -9.56 11.88 -5.00
CA ARG A 11 -9.58 10.43 -4.68
C ARG A 11 -10.94 9.86 -4.28
N TYR A 12 -11.86 10.71 -3.79
CA TYR A 12 -13.22 10.30 -3.44
C TYR A 12 -14.18 10.34 -4.63
N ILE A 13 -13.76 10.94 -5.74
CA ILE A 13 -14.51 11.05 -7.00
C ILE A 13 -13.99 10.00 -7.99
N TYR A 14 -12.67 9.83 -8.08
CA TYR A 14 -12.02 8.87 -8.97
C TYR A 14 -11.99 7.47 -8.37
N THR A 15 -13.12 6.77 -8.46
CA THR A 15 -13.19 5.33 -8.16
C THR A 15 -12.43 4.52 -9.23
N PHE A 16 -12.07 3.27 -8.93
CA PHE A 16 -11.39 2.40 -9.90
C PHE A 16 -12.18 2.24 -11.23
N PRO A 17 -13.50 2.04 -11.24
CA PRO A 17 -14.28 2.02 -12.49
C PRO A 17 -14.15 3.30 -13.30
N VAL A 18 -14.30 4.48 -12.66
CA VAL A 18 -14.18 5.78 -13.32
C VAL A 18 -12.77 5.98 -13.89
N ILE A 19 -11.74 5.63 -13.12
CA ILE A 19 -10.34 5.70 -13.59
C ILE A 19 -10.13 4.80 -14.81
N THR A 20 -10.69 3.59 -14.80
CA THR A 20 -10.56 2.62 -15.90
C THR A 20 -11.22 3.16 -17.16
N GLU A 21 -12.43 3.71 -17.05
CA GLU A 21 -13.16 4.31 -18.16
C GLU A 21 -12.35 5.46 -18.79
N ILE A 22 -11.87 6.41 -17.97
CA ILE A 22 -11.06 7.54 -18.44
C ILE A 22 -9.78 7.03 -19.13
N LEU A 23 -9.09 6.06 -18.52
CA LEU A 23 -7.86 5.49 -19.07
C LEU A 23 -8.11 4.89 -20.46
N ASN A 24 -9.16 4.08 -20.62
CA ASN A 24 -9.49 3.45 -21.89
C ASN A 24 -9.91 4.48 -22.95
N ILE A 25 -10.70 5.51 -22.59
CA ILE A 25 -11.10 6.58 -23.50
C ILE A 25 -9.88 7.35 -24.03
N VAL A 26 -8.94 7.71 -23.15
CA VAL A 26 -7.79 8.54 -23.52
C VAL A 26 -6.74 7.76 -24.31
N THR A 27 -6.50 6.50 -23.94
CA THR A 27 -5.42 5.69 -24.53
C THR A 27 -5.86 4.80 -25.68
N GLY A 28 -7.18 4.53 -25.80
CA GLY A 28 -7.71 3.52 -26.72
C GLY A 28 -7.43 2.07 -26.27
N PHE A 29 -6.87 1.87 -25.08
CA PHE A 29 -6.69 0.54 -24.49
C PHE A 29 -8.01 -0.02 -23.97
N ASN A 30 -8.00 -1.31 -23.66
CA ASN A 30 -9.18 -2.05 -23.21
C ASN A 30 -8.91 -2.75 -21.88
N TYR A 31 -8.44 -2.00 -20.88
CA TYR A 31 -8.24 -2.54 -19.54
C TYR A 31 -9.58 -2.79 -18.85
N SER A 32 -9.66 -3.92 -18.14
CA SER A 32 -10.68 -4.15 -17.12
C SER A 32 -10.32 -3.42 -15.82
N THR A 33 -11.34 -3.17 -14.98
CA THR A 33 -11.12 -2.57 -13.66
C THR A 33 -10.24 -3.45 -12.77
N GLN A 34 -10.37 -4.78 -12.90
CA GLN A 34 -9.54 -5.75 -12.18
C GLN A 34 -8.06 -5.58 -12.55
N GLU A 35 -7.74 -5.44 -13.84
CA GLU A 35 -6.35 -5.23 -14.29
C GLU A 35 -5.77 -3.90 -13.79
N VAL A 36 -6.58 -2.84 -13.72
CA VAL A 36 -6.13 -1.56 -13.14
C VAL A 36 -5.86 -1.68 -11.64
N VAL A 37 -6.72 -2.40 -10.90
CA VAL A 37 -6.52 -2.68 -9.47
C VAL A 37 -5.25 -3.52 -9.26
N GLU A 38 -5.09 -4.62 -10.00
CA GLU A 38 -3.92 -5.49 -9.91
C GLU A 38 -2.63 -4.74 -10.29
N THR A 39 -2.69 -3.86 -11.30
CA THR A 39 -1.56 -2.99 -11.64
C THR A 39 -1.19 -2.07 -10.50
N SER A 40 -2.16 -1.52 -9.76
CA SER A 40 -1.88 -0.72 -8.58
C SER A 40 -1.19 -1.53 -7.47
N GLU A 41 -1.60 -2.80 -7.29
CA GLU A 41 -0.97 -3.72 -6.34
C GLU A 41 0.46 -4.07 -6.76
N ARG A 42 0.67 -4.35 -8.05
CA ARG A 42 1.99 -4.62 -8.65
C ARG A 42 2.95 -3.48 -8.40
N ILE A 43 2.53 -2.23 -8.61
CA ILE A 43 3.38 -1.04 -8.42
C ILE A 43 3.79 -0.89 -6.95
N VAL A 44 2.85 -1.05 -6.01
CA VAL A 44 3.15 -0.97 -4.58
C VAL A 44 4.11 -2.10 -4.15
N THR A 45 3.88 -3.32 -4.63
CA THR A 45 4.71 -4.48 -4.31
C THR A 45 6.11 -4.37 -4.90
N LEU A 46 6.23 -3.91 -6.15
CA LEU A 46 7.52 -3.64 -6.79
C LEU A 46 8.30 -2.57 -6.01
N THR A 47 7.63 -1.50 -5.59
CA THR A 47 8.26 -0.45 -4.76
C THR A 47 8.78 -1.04 -3.45
N ARG A 48 8.00 -1.90 -2.78
CA ARG A 48 8.44 -2.59 -1.57
C ARG A 48 9.63 -3.51 -1.83
N LEU A 49 9.59 -4.29 -2.91
CA LEU A 49 10.68 -5.19 -3.31
C LEU A 49 12.00 -4.44 -3.52
N ILE A 50 11.95 -3.30 -4.24
CA ILE A 50 13.11 -2.43 -4.43
C ILE A 50 13.65 -1.94 -3.09
N ASN A 51 12.79 -1.43 -2.21
CA ASN A 51 13.18 -0.97 -0.88
C ASN A 51 13.81 -2.11 -0.05
N SER A 52 13.26 -3.31 -0.12
CA SER A 52 13.81 -4.48 0.59
C SER A 52 15.18 -4.90 0.09
N ARG A 53 15.46 -4.77 -1.21
CA ARG A 53 16.82 -4.96 -1.75
C ARG A 53 17.81 -3.91 -1.28
N MET A 54 17.31 -2.72 -0.92
CA MET A 54 18.09 -1.64 -0.31
C MET A 54 18.19 -1.77 1.21
N GLY A 55 17.71 -2.87 1.80
CA GLY A 55 17.81 -3.13 3.24
C GLY A 55 16.61 -2.69 4.08
N VAL A 56 15.50 -2.28 3.46
CA VAL A 56 14.27 -1.93 4.18
C VAL A 56 13.47 -3.20 4.52
N ASP A 57 13.29 -3.46 5.80
CA ASP A 57 12.44 -4.52 6.34
C ASP A 57 11.41 -3.97 7.34
N SER A 58 10.72 -4.87 8.04
CA SER A 58 9.73 -4.51 9.06
C SER A 58 10.29 -3.68 10.22
N SER A 59 11.61 -3.65 10.42
CA SER A 59 12.23 -2.78 11.42
C SER A 59 12.19 -1.29 11.04
N SER A 60 11.96 -0.97 9.76
CA SER A 60 11.80 0.39 9.25
C SER A 60 10.35 0.90 9.31
N ASP A 61 9.37 0.00 9.36
CA ASP A 61 7.94 0.34 9.34
C ASP A 61 7.43 0.73 10.74
N LYS A 62 7.96 1.84 11.29
CA LYS A 62 7.70 2.30 12.65
C LYS A 62 7.11 3.71 12.69
N LEU A 63 6.26 3.96 13.68
CA LEU A 63 5.85 5.31 14.05
C LEU A 63 6.83 5.94 15.03
N PRO A 64 6.99 7.28 15.01
CA PRO A 64 7.73 8.01 16.04
C PRO A 64 7.23 7.67 17.45
N LYS A 65 8.14 7.62 18.43
CA LYS A 65 7.81 7.27 19.84
C LYS A 65 6.68 8.10 20.42
N ARG A 66 6.60 9.39 20.03
CA ARG A 66 5.59 10.35 20.45
C ARG A 66 4.15 9.89 20.25
N TRP A 67 3.88 9.05 19.24
CA TRP A 67 2.52 8.54 18.97
C TRP A 67 1.99 7.59 20.06
N PHE A 68 2.89 6.98 20.84
CA PHE A 68 2.56 6.04 21.92
C PHE A 68 2.56 6.70 23.30
N GLU A 69 2.92 7.98 23.37
CA GLU A 69 2.88 8.78 24.59
C GLU A 69 1.48 9.40 24.75
N PRO A 70 1.01 9.58 26.00
CA PRO A 70 -0.27 10.21 26.25
C PRO A 70 -0.28 11.69 25.84
N VAL A 71 -1.32 12.08 25.13
CA VAL A 71 -1.66 13.48 24.83
C VAL A 71 -3.03 13.78 25.44
N ARG A 72 -3.10 14.83 26.26
CA ARG A 72 -4.37 15.29 26.81
C ARG A 72 -5.05 16.28 25.87
N PHE A 73 -6.34 16.07 25.65
CA PHE A 73 -7.20 17.00 24.93
C PHE A 73 -8.56 17.05 25.63
N GLY A 74 -8.87 18.19 26.26
CA GLY A 74 -9.97 18.29 27.23
C GLY A 74 -9.75 17.32 28.40
N ASP A 75 -10.81 16.62 28.80
CA ASP A 75 -10.79 15.64 29.90
C ASP A 75 -10.35 14.23 29.46
N LYS A 76 -9.92 14.08 28.20
CA LYS A 76 -9.54 12.78 27.62
C LYS A 76 -8.04 12.71 27.36
N GLU A 77 -7.50 11.51 27.55
CA GLU A 77 -6.14 11.16 27.21
C GLU A 77 -6.14 10.23 25.99
N TYR A 78 -5.31 10.54 25.01
CA TYR A 78 -5.19 9.81 23.76
C TYR A 78 -3.76 9.32 23.57
N ARG A 79 -3.61 8.07 23.16
CA ARG A 79 -2.34 7.47 22.71
C ARG A 79 -2.64 6.28 21.82
N LEU A 80 -1.71 5.93 20.93
CA LEU A 80 -1.76 4.63 20.27
C LEU A 80 -1.28 3.53 21.22
N ASN A 81 -1.90 2.36 21.14
CA ASN A 81 -1.37 1.14 21.75
C ASN A 81 -0.30 0.55 20.82
N ARG A 82 0.86 0.20 21.38
CA ARG A 82 1.97 -0.38 20.64
C ARG A 82 1.65 -1.77 20.09
N GLU A 83 1.02 -2.62 20.89
CA GLU A 83 0.68 -3.98 20.50
C GLU A 83 -0.39 -3.97 19.39
N GLU A 84 -1.40 -3.10 19.49
CA GLU A 84 -2.42 -2.95 18.44
C GLU A 84 -1.79 -2.47 17.13
N PHE A 85 -0.84 -1.53 17.17
CA PHE A 85 -0.10 -1.10 15.99
C PHE A 85 0.72 -2.23 15.37
N GLU A 86 1.45 -2.99 16.16
CA GLU A 86 2.26 -4.13 15.70
C GLU A 86 1.39 -5.23 15.08
N ASN A 87 0.23 -5.51 15.67
CA ASN A 87 -0.75 -6.44 15.12
C ASN A 87 -1.36 -5.92 13.81
N ALA A 88 -1.72 -4.63 13.75
CA ALA A 88 -2.22 -4.02 12.51
C ALA A 88 -1.18 -4.08 11.38
N LEU A 89 0.11 -3.92 11.70
CA LEU A 89 1.20 -4.04 10.74
C LEU A 89 1.35 -5.47 10.21
N LYS A 90 1.28 -6.49 11.09
CA LYS A 90 1.29 -7.90 10.69
C LYS A 90 0.11 -8.25 9.78
N THR A 91 -1.09 -7.78 10.13
CA THR A 91 -2.28 -7.94 9.29
C THR A 91 -2.07 -7.29 7.92
N TYR A 92 -1.54 -6.07 7.89
CA TYR A 92 -1.24 -5.38 6.63
C TYR A 92 -0.29 -6.20 5.74
N TYR A 93 0.78 -6.80 6.30
CA TYR A 93 1.67 -7.66 5.52
C TYR A 93 0.95 -8.91 5.00
N SER A 94 0.14 -9.56 5.83
CA SER A 94 -0.64 -10.73 5.42
C SER A 94 -1.57 -10.40 4.25
N GLU A 95 -2.32 -9.31 4.35
CA GLU A 95 -3.24 -8.85 3.29
C GLU A 95 -2.51 -8.46 2.00
N ARG A 96 -1.25 -8.02 2.11
CA ARG A 96 -0.38 -7.71 0.97
C ARG A 96 0.29 -8.94 0.36
N GLY A 97 0.19 -10.12 0.97
CA GLY A 97 0.95 -11.30 0.57
C GLY A 97 2.45 -11.19 0.87
N TRP A 98 2.81 -10.45 1.91
CA TRP A 98 4.19 -10.28 2.38
C TRP A 98 4.46 -11.18 3.60
N ASP A 99 5.72 -11.39 3.93
CA ASP A 99 6.13 -12.11 5.13
C ASP A 99 6.21 -11.20 6.37
N GLU A 100 6.57 -11.74 7.53
CA GLU A 100 6.67 -10.99 8.79
C GLU A 100 7.81 -9.95 8.79
N LYS A 101 8.76 -10.05 7.85
CA LYS A 101 9.80 -9.05 7.61
C LYS A 101 9.32 -7.96 6.63
N GLY A 102 8.06 -8.06 6.18
CA GLY A 102 7.48 -7.19 5.17
C GLY A 102 8.10 -7.39 3.79
N ILE A 103 8.64 -8.58 3.50
CA ILE A 103 9.21 -8.93 2.20
C ILE A 103 8.10 -9.61 1.38
N PRO A 104 7.84 -9.19 0.13
CA PRO A 104 6.87 -9.86 -0.73
C PRO A 104 7.19 -11.35 -0.93
N ARG A 105 6.19 -12.22 -0.74
CA ARG A 105 6.35 -13.67 -0.90
C ARG A 105 6.42 -14.06 -2.39
N GLN A 106 7.04 -15.19 -2.67
CA GLN A 106 7.25 -15.68 -4.05
C GLN A 106 5.94 -15.93 -4.81
N ASP A 107 4.91 -16.44 -4.15
CA ASP A 107 3.57 -16.60 -4.72
C ASP A 107 2.94 -15.26 -5.13
N THR A 108 3.14 -14.22 -4.32
CA THR A 108 2.69 -12.85 -4.62
C THR A 108 3.48 -12.25 -5.78
N LEU A 109 4.80 -12.42 -5.81
CA LEU A 109 5.63 -11.98 -6.93
C LEU A 109 5.21 -12.66 -8.23
N LYS A 110 4.97 -13.97 -8.20
CA LYS A 110 4.46 -14.74 -9.35
C LYS A 110 3.12 -14.23 -9.84
N ARG A 111 2.14 -14.09 -8.94
CA ARG A 111 0.79 -13.59 -9.29
C ARG A 111 0.85 -12.20 -9.92
N LEU A 112 1.77 -11.35 -9.45
CA LEU A 112 1.93 -9.98 -9.94
C LEU A 112 2.91 -9.87 -11.12
N GLY A 113 3.50 -10.95 -11.61
CA GLY A 113 4.46 -10.91 -12.72
C GLY A 113 5.78 -10.20 -12.38
N LEU A 114 6.29 -10.40 -11.16
CA LEU A 114 7.49 -9.76 -10.60
C LEU A 114 8.62 -10.76 -10.27
N GLU A 115 8.58 -12.00 -10.80
CA GLU A 115 9.56 -13.05 -10.49
C GLU A 115 10.99 -12.70 -10.95
N GLU A 116 11.11 -11.96 -12.05
CA GLU A 116 12.39 -11.51 -12.64
C GLU A 116 12.78 -10.08 -12.24
N ALA A 117 11.94 -9.41 -11.45
CA ALA A 117 12.14 -8.01 -11.07
C ALA A 117 13.39 -7.83 -10.22
#